data_AF-A0A7W7WWR0-F1
#
_entry.id   AF-A0A7W7WWR0-F1
#
_cell.length_a   1.000
_cell.length_b   1.000
_cell.length_c   1.000
_cell.angle_alpha   90.00
_cell.angle_beta   90.00
_cell.angle_gamma   90.00
#
_symmetry.space_group_name_H-M   'P 1'
#
loop_
_entity.id
_entity.type
_entity.pdbx_description
1 polymer ?
#
loop_
_entity_poly.entity_id
_entity_poly.type
_entity_poly.pdbx_seq_one_letter_code
_entity_poly.pdbx_strand_id
1 'polypeptide(L)'
;MSPPPPVHPDETARVARIGIDLARRRWCAALDRAFRLPGLPVLDEHDGARRLAVIAHTLACAGRVSGARHYAALAHLALPDDDQVRRITAGVAALPRAGRDRAEPVEPVPRRAPCVHGIGPDTARAVGRAEQALAWLDHTATRSPHADAWARLMSWREARDSARLDGVHAALLEFLRHDLAPSGNHLVFADRVLAPYLTPTAAASTRSPPIDLVDIACRHVHRSPTTPHPHRTALAADLSRHLSGRWLPILGALADQDAAVPAGTASEAERFTRLIAEATAAACHTAVTVLHDLEHLHRRLATRLPTGRLSHLALRDLLTHGLITASGLARRHPMSAKSAHNILDRFLDLGLAVPYDHRRYARAVYNPDLIDLLTRTPEHP
;
A
#
# COMPACT_ATOMS: atom_id res chain seq x y z
N MET A 1 -30.39 -38.61 -4.86
CA MET A 1 -29.86 -37.61 -3.90
C MET A 1 -30.10 -36.24 -4.51
N SER A 2 -30.97 -35.43 -3.90
CA SER A 2 -31.23 -34.07 -4.37
C SER A 2 -30.03 -33.17 -4.08
N PRO A 3 -29.65 -32.25 -4.98
CA PRO A 3 -28.56 -31.32 -4.73
C PRO A 3 -28.91 -30.41 -3.53
N PRO A 4 -27.91 -30.01 -2.72
CA PRO A 4 -28.16 -29.09 -1.63
C PRO A 4 -28.66 -27.74 -2.17
N PRO A 5 -29.54 -27.05 -1.45
CA PRO A 5 -30.07 -25.76 -1.88
C PRO A 5 -28.95 -24.73 -2.01
N PRO A 6 -29.06 -23.77 -2.95
CA PRO A 6 -28.08 -22.71 -3.12
C PRO A 6 -28.03 -21.84 -1.86
N VAL A 7 -26.81 -21.65 -1.33
CA VAL A 7 -26.55 -20.79 -0.17
C VAL A 7 -26.83 -19.34 -0.56
N HIS A 8 -27.67 -18.66 0.21
CA HIS A 8 -28.06 -17.28 -0.05
C HIS A 8 -26.82 -16.35 0.08
N PRO A 9 -26.59 -15.39 -0.83
CA PRO A 9 -25.42 -14.51 -0.80
C PRO A 9 -25.24 -13.72 0.52
N ASP A 10 -26.34 -13.44 1.22
CA ASP A 10 -26.33 -12.78 2.54
C ASP A 10 -25.79 -13.70 3.66
N GLU A 11 -25.96 -15.00 3.52
CA GLU A 11 -25.48 -15.99 4.50
C GLU A 11 -23.96 -16.16 4.38
N THR A 12 -23.44 -16.17 3.15
CA THR A 12 -21.99 -16.15 2.87
C THR A 12 -21.33 -14.88 3.39
N ALA A 13 -21.98 -13.71 3.22
CA ALA A 13 -21.49 -12.44 3.74
C ALA A 13 -21.53 -12.38 5.28
N ARG A 14 -22.55 -12.99 5.90
CA ARG A 14 -22.70 -13.08 7.37
C ARG A 14 -21.66 -14.02 7.99
N VAL A 15 -21.44 -15.19 7.39
CA VAL A 15 -20.41 -16.16 7.82
C VAL A 15 -19.01 -15.57 7.66
N ALA A 16 -18.75 -14.84 6.57
CA ALA A 16 -17.51 -14.10 6.38
C ALA A 16 -17.29 -13.04 7.46
N ARG A 17 -18.32 -12.24 7.80
CA ARG A 17 -18.23 -11.24 8.91
C ARG A 17 -17.94 -11.89 10.26
N ILE A 18 -18.59 -13.00 10.58
CA ILE A 18 -18.37 -13.73 11.84
C ILE A 18 -16.96 -14.32 11.89
N GLY A 19 -16.47 -14.89 10.77
CA GLY A 19 -15.10 -15.37 10.63
C GLY A 19 -14.07 -14.26 10.82
N ILE A 20 -14.29 -13.09 10.20
CA ILE A 20 -13.46 -11.90 10.31
C ILE A 20 -13.43 -11.38 11.76
N ASP A 21 -14.57 -11.30 12.44
CA ASP A 21 -14.63 -10.83 13.82
C ASP A 21 -14.00 -11.80 14.83
N LEU A 22 -13.98 -13.10 14.53
CA LEU A 22 -13.33 -14.11 15.34
C LEU A 22 -11.82 -14.16 15.11
N ALA A 23 -11.38 -14.07 13.85
CA ALA A 23 -9.97 -13.97 13.47
C ALA A 23 -9.35 -12.69 14.05
N ARG A 24 -10.04 -11.55 13.93
CA ARG A 24 -9.65 -10.27 14.52
C ARG A 24 -9.53 -10.32 16.04
N ARG A 25 -10.49 -10.94 16.74
CA ARG A 25 -10.41 -11.10 18.21
C ARG A 25 -9.24 -11.98 18.65
N ARG A 26 -8.95 -13.04 17.88
CA ARG A 26 -7.82 -13.95 18.14
C ARG A 26 -6.47 -13.33 17.80
N TRP A 27 -6.40 -12.54 16.73
CA TRP A 27 -5.25 -11.74 16.36
C TRP A 27 -4.93 -10.68 17.42
N CYS A 28 -5.94 -9.95 17.91
CA CYS A 28 -5.77 -9.02 19.04
C CYS A 28 -5.25 -9.75 20.30
N ALA A 29 -5.76 -10.94 20.61
CA ALA A 29 -5.27 -11.73 21.74
C ALA A 29 -3.84 -12.27 21.52
N ALA A 30 -3.43 -12.49 20.26
CA ALA A 30 -2.08 -12.92 19.90
C ALA A 30 -1.09 -11.76 19.95
N LEU A 31 -1.45 -10.55 19.48
CA LEU A 31 -0.67 -9.33 19.68
C LEU A 31 -0.54 -9.02 21.18
N ASP A 32 -1.64 -9.04 21.93
CA ASP A 32 -1.60 -8.86 23.39
C ASP A 32 -0.72 -9.91 24.09
N ARG A 33 -0.51 -11.11 23.53
CA ARG A 33 0.45 -12.10 24.06
C ARG A 33 1.87 -11.87 23.58
N ALA A 34 2.07 -11.53 22.31
CA ALA A 34 3.39 -11.26 21.75
C ALA A 34 4.04 -10.04 22.40
N PHE A 35 3.25 -9.01 22.74
CA PHE A 35 3.69 -7.84 23.50
C PHE A 35 3.75 -8.06 25.02
N ARG A 36 3.32 -9.23 25.53
CA ARG A 36 3.52 -9.69 26.91
C ARG A 36 4.74 -10.61 27.08
N LEU A 37 5.43 -11.00 26.00
CA LEU A 37 6.64 -11.81 26.11
C LEU A 37 7.79 -10.93 26.66
N PRO A 38 8.50 -11.36 27.72
CA PRO A 38 9.62 -10.63 28.28
C PRO A 38 10.80 -10.75 27.32
N GLY A 39 11.10 -9.68 26.60
CA GLY A 39 12.19 -9.69 25.62
C GLY A 39 12.09 -8.64 24.50
N LEU A 40 11.44 -7.50 24.73
CA LEU A 40 11.92 -6.28 24.08
C LEU A 40 13.33 -6.03 24.65
N PRO A 41 14.36 -5.77 23.82
CA PRO A 41 15.68 -5.42 24.34
C PRO A 41 15.48 -4.32 25.37
N VAL A 42 16.23 -4.39 26.47
CA VAL A 42 16.28 -3.37 27.54
C VAL A 42 16.72 -2.06 26.89
N LEU A 43 15.74 -1.38 26.31
CA LEU A 43 15.79 0.00 25.86
C LEU A 43 15.37 0.80 27.09
N ASP A 44 16.12 1.87 27.37
CA ASP A 44 15.86 2.82 28.45
C ASP A 44 14.35 2.95 28.72
N GLU A 45 13.94 2.74 29.98
CA GLU A 45 12.53 2.66 30.40
C GLU A 45 11.71 3.84 29.84
N HIS A 46 12.36 4.99 29.68
CA HIS A 46 11.79 6.20 29.10
C HIS A 46 11.41 6.06 27.62
N ASP A 47 12.29 5.46 26.82
CA ASP A 47 12.14 5.34 25.37
C ASP A 47 11.11 4.27 25.00
N GLY A 48 11.03 3.20 25.79
CA GLY A 48 10.00 2.17 25.67
C GLY A 48 8.59 2.71 25.96
N ALA A 49 8.44 3.44 27.07
CA ALA A 49 7.15 4.03 27.45
C ALA A 49 6.65 5.05 26.42
N ARG A 50 7.54 5.88 25.88
CA ARG A 50 7.19 6.85 24.82
C ARG A 50 6.74 6.18 23.53
N ARG A 51 7.38 5.08 23.12
CA ARG A 51 6.94 4.29 21.96
C ARG A 51 5.57 3.66 22.19
N LEU A 52 5.31 3.11 23.37
CA LEU A 52 3.99 2.58 23.74
C LEU A 52 2.91 3.66 23.68
N ALA A 53 3.23 4.89 24.13
CA ALA A 53 2.32 6.03 24.01
C ALA A 53 2.06 6.43 22.55
N VAL A 54 3.09 6.46 21.70
CA VAL A 54 2.92 6.72 20.26
C VAL A 54 2.01 5.66 19.62
N ILE A 55 2.22 4.38 19.92
CA ILE A 55 1.37 3.27 19.44
C ILE A 55 -0.08 3.47 19.91
N ALA A 56 -0.29 3.82 21.18
CA ALA A 56 -1.60 4.10 21.74
C ALA A 56 -2.31 5.25 20.99
N HIS A 57 -1.58 6.32 20.71
CA HIS A 57 -2.10 7.47 19.97
C HIS A 57 -2.47 7.11 18.53
N THR A 58 -1.59 6.40 17.82
CA THR A 58 -1.85 5.94 16.44
C THR A 58 -3.07 5.03 16.37
N LEU A 59 -3.22 4.09 17.31
CA LEU A 59 -4.40 3.23 17.41
C LEU A 59 -5.67 4.02 17.71
N ALA A 60 -5.59 5.07 18.54
CA ALA A 60 -6.71 5.95 18.82
C ALA A 60 -7.15 6.74 17.57
N CYS A 61 -6.21 7.33 16.84
CA CYS A 61 -6.48 8.03 15.57
C CYS A 61 -7.10 7.09 14.51
N ALA A 62 -6.74 5.81 14.54
CA ALA A 62 -7.31 4.77 13.68
C ALA A 62 -8.66 4.21 14.18
N GLY A 63 -9.26 4.77 15.24
CA GLY A 63 -10.55 4.32 15.79
C GLY A 63 -10.49 3.00 16.58
N ARG A 64 -9.29 2.51 16.93
CA ARG A 64 -9.05 1.24 17.64
C ARG A 64 -8.99 1.45 19.16
N VAL A 65 -10.09 1.94 19.74
CA VAL A 65 -10.19 2.42 21.13
C VAL A 65 -9.68 1.43 22.19
N SER A 66 -9.99 0.13 22.07
CA SER A 66 -9.55 -0.86 23.05
C SER A 66 -8.04 -1.11 23.04
N GLY A 67 -7.43 -1.16 21.84
CA GLY A 67 -5.99 -1.33 21.70
C GLY A 67 -5.25 -0.06 22.14
N ALA A 68 -5.75 1.10 21.73
CA ALA A 68 -5.23 2.38 22.20
C ALA A 68 -5.17 2.44 23.73
N ARG A 69 -6.26 2.08 24.42
CA ARG A 69 -6.32 2.05 25.89
C ARG A 69 -5.33 1.09 26.53
N HIS A 70 -5.12 -0.07 25.92
CA HIS A 70 -4.17 -1.05 26.43
C HIS A 70 -2.73 -0.51 26.42
N TYR A 71 -2.27 0.00 25.27
CA TYR A 71 -0.91 0.54 25.17
C TYR A 71 -0.73 1.86 25.93
N ALA A 72 -1.77 2.68 26.03
CA ALA A 72 -1.76 3.89 26.87
C ALA A 72 -1.57 3.54 28.35
N ALA A 73 -2.28 2.52 28.84
CA ALA A 73 -2.13 2.06 30.22
C ALA A 73 -0.72 1.48 30.49
N LEU A 74 -0.16 0.72 29.55
CA LEU A 74 1.20 0.19 29.66
C LEU A 74 2.26 1.30 29.63
N ALA A 75 2.11 2.29 28.74
CA ALA A 75 2.97 3.46 28.69
C ALA A 75 2.93 4.25 30.01
N HIS A 76 1.72 4.47 30.55
CA HIS A 76 1.53 5.22 31.80
C HIS A 76 2.05 4.46 33.03
N LEU A 77 1.95 3.13 33.05
CA LEU A 77 2.54 2.32 34.12
C LEU A 77 4.07 2.36 34.08
N ALA A 78 4.67 2.41 32.89
CA ALA A 78 6.11 2.47 32.73
C ALA A 78 6.69 3.87 33.00
N LEU A 79 5.95 4.94 32.67
CA LEU A 79 6.41 6.32 32.83
C LEU A 79 5.26 7.25 33.22
N PRO A 80 4.80 7.20 34.49
CA PRO A 80 3.59 7.90 34.94
C PRO A 80 3.75 9.43 34.95
N ASP A 81 4.96 9.93 35.15
CA ASP A 81 5.25 11.35 35.32
C ASP A 81 5.60 12.09 34.00
N ASP A 82 5.72 11.37 32.88
CA ASP A 82 6.02 11.98 31.59
C ASP A 82 4.78 12.66 30.99
N ASP A 83 4.92 13.97 30.72
CA ASP A 83 3.85 14.82 30.19
C ASP A 83 3.25 14.35 28.87
N GLN A 84 4.05 13.73 28.02
CA GLN A 84 3.58 13.22 26.73
C GLN A 84 2.75 11.95 26.93
N VAL A 85 3.23 11.03 27.76
CA VAL A 85 2.53 9.80 28.13
C VAL A 85 1.19 10.13 28.79
N ARG A 86 1.16 11.04 29.76
CA ARG A 86 -0.08 11.47 30.44
C ARG A 86 -1.09 12.08 29.47
N ARG A 87 -0.66 12.98 28.57
CA ARG A 87 -1.55 13.62 27.59
C ARG A 87 -2.18 12.59 26.64
N ILE A 88 -1.38 11.65 26.14
CA ILE A 88 -1.87 10.59 25.26
C ILE A 88 -2.84 9.69 26.00
N THR A 89 -2.49 9.24 27.21
CA THR A 89 -3.36 8.38 28.01
C THR A 89 -4.69 9.03 28.35
N ALA A 90 -4.69 10.32 28.71
CA ALA A 90 -5.91 11.09 28.93
C ALA A 90 -6.77 11.21 27.67
N GLY A 91 -6.17 11.52 26.52
CA GLY A 91 -6.88 11.62 25.24
C GLY A 91 -7.49 10.28 24.80
N VAL A 92 -6.78 9.18 25.00
CA VAL A 92 -7.26 7.82 24.72
C VAL A 92 -8.38 7.40 25.69
N ALA A 93 -8.27 7.78 26.97
CA ALA A 93 -9.28 7.48 27.99
C ALA A 93 -10.63 8.16 27.67
N ALA A 94 -10.61 9.38 27.15
CA ALA A 94 -11.78 10.18 26.79
C ALA A 94 -12.58 9.65 25.58
N LEU A 95 -12.06 8.69 24.82
CA LEU A 95 -12.77 8.10 23.68
C LEU A 95 -14.02 7.30 24.14
N PRO A 96 -15.16 7.35 23.43
CA PRO A 96 -16.35 6.59 23.82
C PRO A 96 -16.07 5.08 23.91
N ARG A 97 -16.58 4.41 24.95
CA ARG A 97 -16.59 2.93 25.00
C ARG A 97 -17.59 2.44 23.95
N ALA A 98 -17.13 1.67 22.97
CA ALA A 98 -18.05 0.99 22.05
C ALA A 98 -19.00 0.11 22.85
N GLY A 99 -20.31 0.37 22.75
CA GLY A 99 -21.35 -0.31 23.50
C GLY A 99 -21.36 -1.81 23.22
N ARG A 100 -21.41 -2.61 24.29
CA ARG A 100 -22.05 -3.93 24.26
C ARG A 100 -23.55 -3.66 24.24
N ASP A 101 -24.28 -4.14 23.24
CA ASP A 101 -25.63 -4.65 23.48
C ASP A 101 -26.19 -5.51 22.33
N ARG A 102 -26.87 -6.58 22.76
CA ARG A 102 -27.66 -7.61 22.04
C ARG A 102 -26.88 -8.72 21.32
N ALA A 103 -26.52 -9.74 22.10
CA ALA A 103 -26.37 -11.11 21.61
C ALA A 103 -27.68 -11.88 21.87
N GLU A 104 -28.42 -12.19 20.81
CA GLU A 104 -29.42 -13.27 20.83
C GLU A 104 -28.73 -14.63 21.06
N PRO A 105 -29.44 -15.65 21.58
CA PRO A 105 -28.87 -16.97 21.77
C PRO A 105 -28.68 -17.63 20.38
N VAL A 106 -27.42 -17.76 19.96
CA VAL A 106 -27.04 -18.43 18.71
C VAL A 106 -26.88 -19.93 18.99
N GLU A 107 -27.62 -20.73 18.23
CA GLU A 107 -27.53 -22.19 18.11
C GLU A 107 -26.09 -22.71 17.90
N PRO A 108 -25.82 -23.99 18.23
CA PRO A 108 -24.48 -24.56 18.14
C PRO A 108 -23.99 -24.65 16.69
N VAL A 109 -23.08 -23.72 16.33
CA VAL A 109 -22.38 -23.71 15.04
C VAL A 109 -21.51 -24.98 14.88
N PRO A 110 -21.54 -25.65 13.72
CA PRO A 110 -20.77 -26.85 13.48
C PRO A 110 -19.25 -26.60 13.43
N ARG A 111 -18.53 -27.59 13.96
CA ARG A 111 -17.08 -27.79 14.10
C ARG A 111 -16.14 -26.81 13.36
N ARG A 112 -15.47 -26.01 14.21
CA ARG A 112 -14.19 -25.29 14.05
C ARG A 112 -13.30 -25.82 12.91
N ALA A 113 -13.00 -24.96 11.93
CA ALA A 113 -11.74 -25.05 11.19
C ALA A 113 -10.56 -24.95 12.18
N PRO A 114 -9.48 -25.73 12.00
CA PRO A 114 -8.35 -25.74 12.92
C PRO A 114 -7.75 -24.34 12.99
N CYS A 115 -7.89 -23.76 14.16
CA CYS A 115 -7.39 -22.46 14.52
C CYS A 115 -5.86 -22.52 14.44
N VAL A 116 -5.21 -21.61 13.71
CA VAL A 116 -3.76 -21.41 13.80
C VAL A 116 -3.40 -21.22 15.28
N HIS A 117 -2.79 -22.24 15.88
CA HIS A 117 -2.25 -22.17 17.21
C HIS A 117 -1.06 -21.21 17.19
N GLY A 118 -1.21 -20.04 17.82
CA GLY A 118 -0.13 -19.10 18.19
C GLY A 118 0.81 -18.66 17.08
N ILE A 119 0.65 -17.43 16.57
CA ILE A 119 1.72 -16.79 15.79
C ILE A 119 2.97 -16.71 16.68
N GLY A 120 4.07 -17.27 16.21
CA GLY A 120 5.35 -17.24 16.91
C GLY A 120 5.87 -15.81 17.07
N PRO A 121 6.76 -15.57 18.04
CA PRO A 121 7.24 -14.23 18.38
C PRO A 121 7.89 -13.50 17.20
N ASP A 122 8.62 -14.21 16.34
CA ASP A 122 9.28 -13.60 15.18
C ASP A 122 8.28 -13.15 14.12
N THR A 123 7.25 -13.96 13.86
CA THR A 123 6.17 -13.60 12.94
C THR A 123 5.37 -12.41 13.49
N ALA A 124 5.10 -12.37 14.81
CA ALA A 124 4.45 -11.23 15.43
C ALA A 124 5.29 -9.95 15.32
N ARG A 125 6.61 -10.03 15.54
CA ARG A 125 7.54 -8.90 15.32
C ARG A 125 7.55 -8.44 13.87
N ALA A 126 7.57 -9.36 12.91
CA ALA A 126 7.52 -9.04 11.49
C ALA A 126 6.24 -8.27 11.14
N VAL A 127 5.08 -8.73 11.60
CA VAL A 127 3.80 -8.02 11.37
C VAL A 127 3.79 -6.65 12.04
N GLY A 128 4.30 -6.53 13.27
CA GLY A 128 4.43 -5.23 13.94
C GLY A 128 5.30 -4.25 13.17
N ARG A 129 6.44 -4.70 12.60
CA ARG A 129 7.28 -3.89 11.72
C ARG A 129 6.56 -3.48 10.44
N ALA A 130 5.78 -4.38 9.85
CA ALA A 130 4.97 -4.09 8.66
C ALA A 130 3.92 -3.01 8.94
N GLU A 131 3.18 -3.15 10.05
CA GLU A 131 2.17 -2.16 10.47
C GLU A 131 2.80 -0.79 10.77
N GLN A 132 3.95 -0.76 11.46
CA GLN A 132 4.69 0.47 11.70
C GLN A 132 5.14 1.13 10.39
N ALA A 133 5.69 0.35 9.46
CA ALA A 133 6.16 0.86 8.18
C ALA A 133 4.98 1.36 7.30
N LEU A 134 3.83 0.69 7.34
CA LEU A 134 2.59 1.14 6.71
C LEU A 134 2.12 2.49 7.28
N ALA A 135 2.09 2.61 8.61
CA ALA A 135 1.72 3.86 9.27
C ALA A 135 2.68 5.00 8.91
N TRP A 136 3.98 4.71 8.79
CA TRP A 136 4.98 5.68 8.37
C TRP A 136 4.82 6.11 6.91
N LEU A 137 4.53 5.17 6.00
CA LEU A 137 4.22 5.48 4.61
C LEU A 137 2.96 6.35 4.51
N ASP A 138 1.88 5.98 5.20
CA ASP A 138 0.63 6.76 5.23
C ASP A 138 0.87 8.18 5.78
N HIS A 139 1.66 8.32 6.85
CA HIS A 139 2.06 9.62 7.39
C HIS A 139 2.85 10.45 6.37
N THR A 140 3.83 9.84 5.70
CA THR A 140 4.67 10.53 4.71
C THR A 140 3.84 10.98 3.51
N ALA A 141 3.02 10.07 2.98
CA ALA A 141 2.14 10.33 1.84
C ALA A 141 1.15 11.48 2.13
N THR A 142 0.51 11.47 3.30
CA THR A 142 -0.49 12.49 3.68
C THR A 142 0.10 13.89 3.88
N ARG A 143 1.41 14.01 4.13
CA ARG A 143 2.10 15.30 4.21
C ARG A 143 2.48 15.87 2.85
N SER A 144 2.52 15.03 1.81
CA SER A 144 2.92 15.46 0.49
C SER A 144 1.77 16.21 -0.20
N PRO A 145 2.00 17.41 -0.77
CA PRO A 145 0.98 18.12 -1.55
C PRO A 145 0.64 17.42 -2.87
N HIS A 146 1.36 16.34 -3.20
CA HIS A 146 1.22 15.57 -4.43
C HIS A 146 0.83 14.12 -4.14
N ALA A 147 0.17 13.88 -3.00
CA ALA A 147 -0.16 12.55 -2.53
C ALA A 147 -0.83 11.69 -3.62
N ASP A 148 -2.01 12.08 -4.10
CA ASP A 148 -2.76 11.27 -5.08
C ASP A 148 -1.96 10.98 -6.37
N ALA A 149 -1.08 11.89 -6.78
CA ALA A 149 -0.26 11.72 -7.96
C ALA A 149 0.88 10.71 -7.77
N TRP A 150 1.58 10.80 -6.65
CA TRP A 150 2.61 9.82 -6.33
C TRP A 150 2.01 8.42 -6.15
N ALA A 151 0.81 8.31 -5.58
CA ALA A 151 0.09 7.04 -5.46
C ALA A 151 -0.15 6.40 -6.83
N ARG A 152 -0.49 7.22 -7.83
CA ARG A 152 -0.67 6.78 -9.22
C ARG A 152 0.64 6.25 -9.81
N LEU A 153 1.76 6.94 -9.63
CA LEU A 153 3.05 6.47 -10.14
C LEU A 153 3.50 5.15 -9.50
N MET A 154 3.32 5.02 -8.18
CA MET A 154 3.59 3.77 -7.47
C MET A 154 2.69 2.63 -7.98
N SER A 155 1.44 2.95 -8.30
CA SER A 155 0.50 2.01 -8.91
C SER A 155 0.98 1.54 -10.29
N TRP A 156 1.54 2.44 -11.13
CA TRP A 156 2.13 2.03 -12.40
C TRP A 156 3.37 1.15 -12.25
N ARG A 157 4.18 1.42 -11.23
CA ARG A 157 5.33 0.57 -10.90
C ARG A 157 4.90 -0.83 -10.48
N GLU A 158 3.89 -0.92 -9.61
CA GLU A 158 3.30 -2.20 -9.20
C GLU A 158 2.69 -2.95 -10.39
N ALA A 159 1.97 -2.28 -11.30
CA ALA A 159 1.43 -2.89 -12.51
C ALA A 159 2.54 -3.48 -13.41
N ARG A 160 3.66 -2.76 -13.55
CA ARG A 160 4.84 -3.24 -14.28
C ARG A 160 5.48 -4.45 -13.61
N ASP A 161 5.68 -4.39 -12.30
CA ASP A 161 6.33 -5.47 -11.55
C ASP A 161 5.42 -6.72 -11.52
N SER A 162 4.10 -6.54 -11.49
CA SER A 162 3.10 -7.60 -11.68
C SER A 162 3.20 -8.25 -13.07
N ALA A 163 3.26 -7.45 -14.14
CA ALA A 163 3.44 -7.97 -15.49
C ALA A 163 4.74 -8.77 -15.63
N ARG A 164 5.83 -8.28 -15.02
CA ARG A 164 7.13 -8.96 -15.02
C ARG A 164 7.06 -10.33 -14.33
N LEU A 165 6.29 -10.47 -13.26
CA LEU A 165 6.10 -11.76 -12.58
C LEU A 165 5.42 -12.80 -13.47
N ASP A 166 4.58 -12.36 -14.40
CA ASP A 166 3.93 -13.22 -15.40
C ASP A 166 4.78 -13.41 -16.69
N GLY A 167 6.03 -12.94 -16.69
CA GLY A 167 6.93 -13.00 -17.85
C GLY A 167 6.62 -11.96 -18.94
N VAL A 168 5.71 -11.02 -18.68
CA VAL A 168 5.40 -9.91 -19.58
C VAL A 168 6.39 -8.77 -19.31
N HIS A 169 7.36 -8.62 -20.20
CA HIS A 169 8.35 -7.56 -20.12
C HIS A 169 7.88 -6.31 -20.88
N ALA A 170 7.47 -5.29 -20.12
CA ALA A 170 7.07 -3.99 -20.66
C ALA A 170 7.80 -2.87 -19.91
N ALA A 171 8.20 -1.83 -20.64
CA ALA A 171 8.86 -0.67 -20.05
C ALA A 171 7.84 0.18 -19.27
N LEU A 172 8.26 0.87 -18.21
CA LEU A 172 7.36 1.75 -17.44
C LEU A 172 6.67 2.81 -18.33
N LEU A 173 7.38 3.32 -19.35
CA LEU A 173 6.83 4.26 -20.32
C LEU A 173 5.65 3.68 -21.13
N GLU A 174 5.59 2.37 -21.33
CA GLU A 174 4.45 1.71 -22.00
C GLU A 174 3.21 1.73 -21.11
N PHE A 175 3.37 1.55 -19.80
CA PHE A 175 2.28 1.73 -18.82
C PHE A 175 1.83 3.19 -18.75
N LEU A 176 2.76 4.14 -18.66
CA LEU A 176 2.45 5.57 -18.59
C LEU A 176 1.77 6.08 -19.87
N ARG A 177 2.12 5.51 -21.03
CA ARG A 177 1.46 5.80 -22.30
C ARG A 177 -0.03 5.46 -22.29
N HIS A 178 -0.46 4.50 -21.47
CA HIS A 178 -1.89 4.20 -21.34
C HIS A 178 -2.68 5.34 -20.67
N ASP A 179 -2.05 6.16 -19.81
CA ASP A 179 -2.69 7.35 -19.19
C ASP A 179 -2.81 8.53 -20.18
N LEU A 180 -2.10 8.50 -21.30
CA LEU A 180 -2.33 9.41 -22.42
C LEU A 180 -3.64 9.02 -23.10
N ALA A 181 -4.73 9.70 -22.71
CA ALA A 181 -6.10 9.57 -23.25
C ALA A 181 -6.18 9.04 -24.70
N PRO A 182 -7.19 8.20 -25.03
CA PRO A 182 -7.25 7.37 -26.22
C PRO A 182 -7.30 8.23 -27.48
N SER A 183 -6.12 8.62 -27.96
CA SER A 183 -5.94 9.40 -29.17
C SER A 183 -5.40 8.47 -30.24
N GLY A 184 -6.29 7.62 -30.73
CA GLY A 184 -6.14 6.91 -32.00
C GLY A 184 -5.67 5.46 -31.90
N ASN A 185 -6.45 4.60 -32.57
CA ASN A 185 -6.34 3.19 -33.03
C ASN A 185 -5.02 2.36 -32.96
N HIS A 186 -3.88 2.89 -32.52
CA HIS A 186 -2.59 2.20 -32.54
C HIS A 186 -2.20 1.53 -31.22
N LEU A 187 -3.12 1.45 -30.24
CA LEU A 187 -2.86 0.88 -28.92
C LEU A 187 -3.42 -0.54 -28.71
N VAL A 188 -4.12 -1.11 -29.70
CA VAL A 188 -4.92 -2.33 -29.52
C VAL A 188 -4.12 -3.53 -28.99
N PHE A 189 -2.84 -3.66 -29.31
CA PHE A 189 -2.03 -4.81 -28.88
C PHE A 189 -1.44 -4.64 -27.48
N ALA A 190 -0.72 -3.55 -27.23
CA ALA A 190 -0.16 -3.26 -25.90
C ALA A 190 -1.25 -3.10 -24.85
N ASP A 191 -2.39 -2.48 -25.20
CA ASP A 191 -3.51 -2.36 -24.28
C ASP A 191 -4.14 -3.71 -23.94
N ARG A 192 -4.21 -4.67 -24.89
CA ARG A 192 -4.75 -6.00 -24.58
C ARG A 192 -3.86 -6.81 -23.65
N VAL A 193 -2.55 -6.70 -23.82
CA VAL A 193 -1.57 -7.42 -22.98
C VAL A 193 -1.44 -6.77 -21.61
N LEU A 194 -1.46 -5.43 -21.54
CA LEU A 194 -1.27 -4.69 -20.30
C LEU A 194 -2.56 -4.47 -19.51
N ALA A 195 -3.74 -4.46 -20.15
CA ALA A 195 -5.04 -4.21 -19.50
C ALA A 195 -5.29 -5.00 -18.20
N PRO A 196 -4.95 -6.31 -18.10
CA PRO A 196 -5.10 -7.07 -16.86
C PRO A 196 -4.38 -6.43 -15.66
N TYR A 197 -3.23 -5.78 -15.91
CA TYR A 197 -2.40 -5.14 -14.90
C TYR A 197 -2.80 -3.68 -14.63
N LEU A 198 -3.46 -3.02 -15.57
CA LEU A 198 -3.84 -1.60 -15.47
C LEU A 198 -5.14 -1.37 -14.68
N THR A 199 -6.07 -2.33 -14.78
CA THR A 199 -7.44 -2.24 -14.21
C THR A 199 -7.48 -2.17 -12.67
N PRO A 200 -6.65 -2.92 -11.92
CA PRO A 200 -6.64 -2.85 -10.45
C PRO A 200 -6.07 -1.54 -9.88
N THR A 201 -5.25 -0.84 -10.67
CA THR A 201 -4.40 0.28 -10.23
C THR A 201 -5.00 1.67 -10.46
N ALA A 202 -6.02 1.80 -11.32
CA ALA A 202 -6.64 3.09 -11.65
C ALA A 202 -7.48 3.70 -10.51
N ALA A 203 -7.83 2.92 -9.48
CA ALA A 203 -8.66 3.35 -8.34
C ALA A 203 -7.85 3.76 -7.09
N ALA A 204 -6.56 4.10 -7.23
CA ALA A 204 -5.71 4.53 -6.12
C ALA A 204 -6.36 5.69 -5.32
N SER A 205 -6.48 5.54 -4.00
CA SER A 205 -7.14 6.49 -3.10
C SER A 205 -6.28 6.75 -1.88
N THR A 206 -6.15 8.01 -1.48
CA THR A 206 -5.37 8.39 -0.29
C THR A 206 -5.99 7.98 1.04
N ARG A 207 -7.24 7.49 1.07
CA ARG A 207 -7.90 6.99 2.29
C ARG A 207 -7.96 5.47 2.30
N SER A 208 -7.38 4.89 3.35
CA SER A 208 -7.12 3.46 3.40
C SER A 208 -7.85 2.75 4.57
N PRO A 209 -8.61 1.67 4.32
CA PRO A 209 -9.14 0.82 5.39
C PRO A 209 -8.01 0.02 6.03
N PRO A 210 -8.07 -0.33 7.33
CA PRO A 210 -7.02 -1.07 8.02
C PRO A 210 -6.71 -2.40 7.31
N ILE A 211 -5.41 -2.72 7.12
CA ILE A 211 -4.95 -4.00 6.57
C ILE A 211 -4.86 -5.01 7.72
N ASP A 212 -5.36 -6.22 7.47
CA ASP A 212 -5.09 -7.38 8.31
C ASP A 212 -4.22 -8.35 7.50
N LEU A 213 -2.90 -8.22 7.63
CA LEU A 213 -1.92 -9.02 6.86
C LEU A 213 -2.07 -10.52 7.17
N VAL A 214 -2.54 -10.86 8.36
CA VAL A 214 -2.73 -12.24 8.78
C VAL A 214 -3.98 -12.83 8.17
N ASP A 215 -5.07 -12.07 8.13
CA ASP A 215 -6.27 -12.47 7.40
C ASP A 215 -6.00 -12.64 5.89
N ILE A 216 -5.17 -11.77 5.30
CA ILE A 216 -4.72 -11.93 3.91
C ILE A 216 -3.93 -13.23 3.73
N ALA A 217 -2.93 -13.48 4.58
CA ALA A 217 -2.11 -14.68 4.52
C ALA A 217 -2.95 -15.96 4.71
N CYS A 218 -3.86 -15.96 5.70
CA CYS A 218 -4.74 -17.09 5.98
C CYS A 218 -5.70 -17.37 4.83
N ARG A 219 -6.30 -16.33 4.24
CA ARG A 219 -7.19 -16.50 3.08
C ARG A 219 -6.45 -17.04 1.87
N HIS A 220 -5.21 -16.58 1.62
CA HIS A 220 -4.42 -17.06 0.50
C HIS A 220 -4.06 -18.55 0.65
N VAL A 221 -3.58 -18.94 1.83
CA VAL A 221 -3.23 -20.34 2.14
C VAL A 221 -4.47 -21.24 2.04
N HIS A 222 -5.62 -20.79 2.53
CA HIS A 222 -6.87 -21.56 2.45
C HIS A 222 -7.45 -21.68 1.04
N ARG A 223 -7.23 -20.71 0.15
CA ARG A 223 -7.74 -20.75 -1.23
C ARG A 223 -6.88 -21.56 -2.19
N SER A 224 -5.63 -21.85 -1.83
CA SER A 224 -4.66 -22.45 -2.75
C SER A 224 -4.15 -23.85 -2.33
N PRO A 225 -5.00 -24.82 -1.93
CA PRO A 225 -4.49 -26.09 -1.42
C PRO A 225 -3.92 -27.05 -2.49
N THR A 226 -4.03 -26.79 -3.80
CA THR A 226 -3.85 -27.87 -4.80
C THR A 226 -3.10 -27.56 -6.12
N THR A 227 -2.53 -26.38 -6.35
CA THR A 227 -1.82 -26.11 -7.63
C THR A 227 -0.51 -25.32 -7.48
N PRO A 228 0.67 -25.94 -7.74
CA PRO A 228 1.99 -25.37 -7.41
C PRO A 228 2.48 -24.21 -8.31
N HIS A 229 1.83 -23.89 -9.43
CA HIS A 229 2.32 -22.89 -10.40
C HIS A 229 1.56 -21.55 -10.52
N PRO A 230 0.23 -21.42 -10.26
CA PRO A 230 -0.45 -20.12 -10.30
C PRO A 230 -0.31 -19.26 -9.01
N HIS A 231 0.53 -19.66 -8.05
CA HIS A 231 0.55 -19.05 -6.71
C HIS A 231 0.99 -17.59 -6.67
N ARG A 232 2.00 -17.17 -7.45
CA ARG A 232 2.51 -15.79 -7.40
C ARG A 232 1.53 -14.79 -7.99
N THR A 233 0.93 -15.09 -9.14
CA THR A 233 -0.07 -14.22 -9.79
C THR A 233 -1.38 -14.17 -9.00
N ALA A 234 -1.82 -15.28 -8.40
CA ALA A 234 -3.02 -15.30 -7.55
C ALA A 234 -2.79 -14.57 -6.22
N LEU A 235 -1.61 -14.75 -5.61
CA LEU A 235 -1.19 -13.98 -4.44
C LEU A 235 -1.10 -12.49 -4.78
N ALA A 236 -0.49 -12.17 -5.91
CA ALA A 236 -0.39 -10.82 -6.41
C ALA A 236 -1.77 -10.22 -6.63
N ALA A 237 -2.69 -10.94 -7.26
CA ALA A 237 -4.05 -10.47 -7.47
C ALA A 237 -4.85 -10.34 -6.17
N ASP A 238 -4.65 -11.20 -5.16
CA ASP A 238 -5.27 -11.08 -3.84
C ASP A 238 -4.67 -9.89 -3.05
N LEU A 239 -3.34 -9.76 -3.02
CA LEU A 239 -2.63 -8.64 -2.41
C LEU A 239 -3.01 -7.33 -3.08
N SER A 240 -2.89 -7.25 -4.42
CA SER A 240 -3.30 -6.09 -5.20
C SER A 240 -4.78 -5.78 -5.05
N ARG A 241 -5.68 -6.71 -4.73
CA ARG A 241 -7.10 -6.39 -4.46
C ARG A 241 -7.34 -5.83 -3.06
N HIS A 242 -6.52 -6.22 -2.09
CA HIS A 242 -6.66 -5.76 -0.70
C HIS A 242 -5.82 -4.53 -0.42
N LEU A 243 -4.82 -4.32 -1.26
CA LEU A 243 -3.92 -3.20 -1.27
C LEU A 243 -4.23 -2.26 -2.45
N SER A 244 -5.15 -2.60 -3.37
CA SER A 244 -5.63 -1.68 -4.42
C SER A 244 -6.24 -0.46 -3.74
N GLY A 245 -5.62 0.68 -3.96
CA GLY A 245 -5.85 1.89 -3.17
C GLY A 245 -4.58 2.40 -2.50
N ARG A 246 -3.58 1.56 -2.27
CA ARG A 246 -2.38 1.88 -1.50
C ARG A 246 -1.12 1.94 -2.37
N TRP A 247 -0.24 2.80 -1.88
CA TRP A 247 1.07 3.25 -2.32
C TRP A 247 2.17 2.19 -2.46
N LEU A 248 1.83 0.91 -2.54
CA LEU A 248 2.74 -0.16 -2.15
C LEU A 248 3.14 -1.02 -3.35
N PRO A 249 4.42 -0.97 -3.77
CA PRO A 249 4.96 -1.86 -4.78
C PRO A 249 5.34 -3.20 -4.12
N ILE A 250 4.38 -3.91 -3.54
CA ILE A 250 4.66 -5.12 -2.73
C ILE A 250 5.14 -6.27 -3.60
N LEU A 251 4.77 -6.29 -4.88
CA LEU A 251 5.17 -7.37 -5.79
C LEU A 251 6.66 -7.36 -6.10
N GLY A 252 7.28 -6.18 -6.18
CA GLY A 252 8.73 -6.07 -6.30
C GLY A 252 9.44 -6.70 -5.10
N ALA A 253 9.01 -6.36 -3.89
CA ALA A 253 9.59 -6.90 -2.65
C ALA A 253 9.39 -8.42 -2.52
N LEU A 254 8.27 -8.95 -3.00
CA LEU A 254 8.02 -10.39 -3.03
C LEU A 254 8.80 -11.12 -4.13
N ALA A 255 9.16 -10.43 -5.23
CA ALA A 255 9.95 -11.00 -6.31
C ALA A 255 11.42 -11.19 -5.88
N ASP A 256 11.97 -10.24 -5.12
CA ASP A 256 13.35 -10.27 -4.64
C ASP A 256 13.56 -11.33 -3.54
N GLN A 257 12.51 -11.61 -2.77
CA GLN A 257 12.50 -12.74 -1.85
C GLN A 257 12.19 -13.99 -2.66
N ASP A 258 13.25 -14.73 -3.05
CA ASP A 258 13.22 -15.96 -3.85
C ASP A 258 12.56 -17.16 -3.11
N ALA A 259 11.45 -16.87 -2.43
CA ALA A 259 10.75 -17.75 -1.53
C ALA A 259 9.73 -18.57 -2.33
N ALA A 260 9.88 -19.88 -2.25
CA ALA A 260 8.84 -20.82 -2.62
C ALA A 260 7.58 -20.54 -1.76
N VAL A 261 6.42 -20.43 -2.42
CA VAL A 261 5.14 -20.31 -1.72
C VAL A 261 4.84 -21.64 -1.01
N PRO A 262 4.55 -21.65 0.30
CA PRO A 262 4.38 -22.89 1.05
C PRO A 262 3.12 -23.70 0.71
N ALA A 263 3.13 -25.02 0.96
CA ALA A 263 2.15 -26.00 0.46
C ALA A 263 0.95 -26.33 1.39
N GLY A 264 0.70 -25.57 2.47
CA GLY A 264 -0.60 -25.59 3.19
C GLY A 264 -0.64 -26.08 4.64
N THR A 265 0.49 -26.27 5.33
CA THR A 265 0.53 -26.56 6.78
C THR A 265 0.45 -25.30 7.65
N ALA A 266 0.18 -25.45 8.95
CA ALA A 266 0.12 -24.30 9.88
C ALA A 266 1.48 -23.58 10.04
N SER A 267 2.58 -24.34 10.08
CA SER A 267 3.94 -23.76 10.12
C SER A 267 4.27 -23.00 8.83
N GLU A 268 3.76 -23.49 7.70
CA GLU A 268 3.87 -22.85 6.41
C GLU A 268 3.03 -21.56 6.32
N ALA A 269 1.82 -21.55 6.86
CA ALA A 269 1.00 -20.33 6.96
C ALA A 269 1.66 -19.26 7.84
N GLU A 270 2.30 -19.66 8.94
CA GLU A 270 3.09 -18.77 9.77
C GLU A 270 4.29 -18.19 9.02
N ARG A 271 5.10 -19.06 8.38
CA ARG A 271 6.25 -18.63 7.57
C ARG A 271 5.84 -17.68 6.45
N PHE A 272 4.72 -17.97 5.81
CA PHE A 272 4.16 -17.13 4.75
C PHE A 272 3.67 -15.78 5.28
N THR A 273 3.03 -15.77 6.44
CA THR A 273 2.62 -14.52 7.12
C THR A 273 3.84 -13.65 7.43
N ARG A 274 4.92 -14.26 7.95
CA ARG A 274 6.17 -13.56 8.21
C ARG A 274 6.78 -12.99 6.93
N LEU A 275 6.83 -13.79 5.86
CA LEU A 275 7.32 -13.37 4.54
C LEU A 275 6.55 -12.15 4.00
N ILE A 276 5.21 -12.21 3.99
CA ILE A 276 4.38 -11.09 3.55
C ILE A 276 4.64 -9.85 4.40
N ALA A 277 4.76 -10.01 5.72
CA ALA A 277 5.01 -8.90 6.62
C ALA A 277 6.37 -8.24 6.38
N GLU A 278 7.43 -9.03 6.20
CA GLU A 278 8.77 -8.54 5.87
C GLU A 278 8.81 -7.85 4.50
N ALA A 279 8.20 -8.45 3.48
CA ALA A 279 8.07 -7.85 2.16
C ALA A 279 7.26 -6.54 2.19
N THR A 280 6.16 -6.50 2.97
CA THR A 280 5.37 -5.29 3.18
C THR A 280 6.20 -4.20 3.83
N ALA A 281 6.95 -4.53 4.89
CA ALA A 281 7.83 -3.57 5.55
C ALA A 281 8.89 -3.03 4.58
N ALA A 282 9.56 -3.91 3.81
CA ALA A 282 10.55 -3.50 2.82
C ALA A 282 9.96 -2.61 1.70
N ALA A 283 8.79 -2.97 1.19
CA ALA A 283 8.07 -2.18 0.19
C ALA A 283 7.68 -0.79 0.72
N CYS A 284 7.24 -0.69 1.98
CA CYS A 284 6.97 0.60 2.63
C CYS A 284 8.21 1.50 2.70
N HIS A 285 9.35 0.97 3.14
CA HIS A 285 10.59 1.76 3.23
C HIS A 285 11.06 2.22 1.84
N THR A 286 10.98 1.34 0.85
CA THR A 286 11.28 1.67 -0.56
C THR A 286 10.35 2.78 -1.06
N ALA A 287 9.04 2.65 -0.82
CA ALA A 287 8.07 3.65 -1.23
C ALA A 287 8.34 5.01 -0.57
N VAL A 288 8.63 5.06 0.73
CA VAL A 288 8.98 6.31 1.42
C VAL A 288 10.23 6.96 0.81
N THR A 289 11.25 6.17 0.49
CA THR A 289 12.48 6.68 -0.15
C THR A 289 12.16 7.29 -1.52
N VAL A 290 11.39 6.58 -2.34
CA VAL A 290 10.91 7.06 -3.64
C VAL A 290 10.11 8.36 -3.50
N LEU A 291 9.25 8.50 -2.48
CA LEU A 291 8.50 9.74 -2.26
C LEU A 291 9.40 10.92 -1.93
N HIS A 292 10.40 10.72 -1.07
CA HIS A 292 11.38 11.77 -0.77
C HIS A 292 12.19 12.16 -2.00
N ASP A 293 12.62 11.19 -2.81
CA ASP A 293 13.34 11.46 -4.05
C ASP A 293 12.48 12.19 -5.08
N LEU A 294 11.19 11.86 -5.18
CA LEU A 294 10.23 12.54 -6.04
C LEU A 294 10.00 14.00 -5.61
N GLU A 295 9.88 14.25 -4.30
CA GLU A 295 9.80 15.61 -3.77
C GLU A 295 11.09 16.41 -4.01
N HIS A 296 12.24 15.77 -3.83
CA HIS A 296 13.53 16.38 -4.12
C HIS A 296 13.68 16.70 -5.61
N LEU A 297 13.31 15.77 -6.49
CA LEU A 297 13.27 15.97 -7.95
C LEU A 297 12.35 17.14 -8.31
N HIS A 298 11.14 17.19 -7.74
CA HIS A 298 10.21 18.30 -7.95
C HIS A 298 10.83 19.65 -7.60
N ARG A 299 11.41 19.78 -6.40
CA ARG A 299 12.09 21.01 -5.96
C ARG A 299 13.22 21.39 -6.90
N ARG A 300 14.08 20.43 -7.28
CA ARG A 300 15.22 20.65 -8.17
C ARG A 300 14.81 21.10 -9.58
N LEU A 301 13.74 20.54 -10.14
CA LEU A 301 13.25 20.97 -11.45
C LEU A 301 12.52 22.32 -11.37
N ALA A 302 11.80 22.58 -10.27
CA ALA A 302 11.09 23.83 -10.07
C ALA A 302 12.03 25.04 -10.00
N THR A 303 13.23 24.90 -9.42
CA THR A 303 14.23 26.01 -9.37
C THR A 303 14.82 26.36 -10.73
N ARG A 304 14.68 25.48 -11.73
CA ARG A 304 15.17 25.71 -13.11
C ARG A 304 14.13 26.40 -13.99
N LEU A 305 12.88 26.51 -13.53
CA LEU A 305 11.81 27.13 -14.31
C LEU A 305 11.72 28.63 -14.08
N PRO A 306 11.42 29.42 -15.13
CA PRO A 306 11.08 30.82 -14.95
C PRO A 306 9.80 30.96 -14.12
N THR A 307 9.68 32.09 -13.40
CA THR A 307 8.54 32.41 -12.55
C THR A 307 7.25 32.51 -13.35
N GLY A 308 6.51 31.40 -13.43
CA GLY A 308 5.27 31.32 -14.20
C GLY A 308 4.36 30.22 -13.69
N ARG A 309 3.17 30.58 -13.20
CA ARG A 309 2.19 29.64 -12.62
C ARG A 309 1.89 28.47 -13.56
N LEU A 310 1.71 28.73 -14.85
CA LEU A 310 1.39 27.68 -15.84
C LEU A 310 2.56 26.70 -16.05
N SER A 311 3.81 27.18 -16.01
CA SER A 311 4.99 26.30 -16.11
C SER A 311 5.13 25.39 -14.89
N HIS A 312 4.86 25.88 -13.68
CA HIS A 312 4.85 25.05 -12.48
C HIS A 312 3.70 24.01 -12.50
N LEU A 313 2.52 24.39 -13.00
CA LEU A 313 1.41 23.43 -13.20
C LEU A 313 1.77 22.34 -14.21
N ALA A 314 2.39 22.71 -15.33
CA ALA A 314 2.85 21.75 -16.32
C ALA A 314 3.99 20.85 -15.81
N LEU A 315 4.89 21.38 -14.98
CA LEU A 315 5.94 20.58 -14.34
C LEU A 315 5.35 19.59 -13.36
N ARG A 316 4.38 20.02 -12.57
CA ARG A 316 3.61 19.12 -11.71
C ARG A 316 3.02 18.00 -12.56
N ASP A 317 2.28 18.32 -13.62
CA ASP A 317 1.71 17.32 -14.52
C ASP A 317 2.74 16.37 -15.11
N LEU A 318 3.91 16.86 -15.52
CA LEU A 318 5.01 16.03 -16.02
C LEU A 318 5.44 15.00 -14.97
N LEU A 319 5.59 15.43 -13.72
CA LEU A 319 6.00 14.58 -12.63
C LEU A 319 4.91 13.64 -12.15
N THR A 320 3.63 14.05 -12.23
CA THR A 320 2.50 13.26 -11.72
C THR A 320 1.98 12.24 -12.73
N HIS A 321 2.02 12.55 -14.03
CA HIS A 321 1.58 11.64 -15.09
C HIS A 321 2.74 10.89 -15.74
N GLY A 322 3.98 11.33 -15.52
CA GLY A 322 5.19 10.74 -16.10
C GLY A 322 5.38 11.02 -17.60
N LEU A 323 4.29 11.03 -18.35
CA LEU A 323 4.24 11.28 -19.78
C LEU A 323 3.10 12.27 -20.07
N ILE A 324 3.40 13.36 -20.78
CA ILE A 324 2.42 14.42 -21.05
C ILE A 324 2.47 14.88 -22.51
N THR A 325 1.36 15.46 -22.97
CA THR A 325 1.21 16.08 -24.30
C THR A 325 0.65 17.49 -24.15
N ALA A 326 0.85 18.33 -25.16
CA ALA A 326 0.33 19.71 -25.14
C ALA A 326 -1.21 19.73 -25.08
N SER A 327 -1.88 18.81 -25.78
CA SER A 327 -3.34 18.66 -25.71
C SER A 327 -3.81 18.18 -24.34
N GLY A 328 -3.07 17.26 -23.70
CA GLY A 328 -3.33 16.82 -22.33
C GLY A 328 -3.22 17.97 -21.32
N LEU A 329 -2.18 18.79 -21.43
CA LEU A 329 -1.99 19.98 -20.59
C LEU A 329 -3.11 21.02 -20.80
N ALA A 330 -3.42 21.37 -22.05
CA ALA A 330 -4.46 22.35 -22.37
C ALA A 330 -5.87 21.90 -21.95
N ARG A 331 -6.10 20.59 -21.86
CA ARG A 331 -7.37 20.03 -21.36
C ARG A 331 -7.47 20.08 -19.84
N ARG A 332 -6.38 19.84 -19.12
CA ARG A 332 -6.37 19.77 -17.64
C ARG A 332 -6.24 21.13 -16.98
N HIS A 333 -5.68 22.11 -17.68
CA HIS A 333 -5.40 23.44 -17.16
C HIS A 333 -6.03 24.52 -18.04
N PRO A 334 -6.39 25.69 -17.48
CA PRO A 334 -6.93 26.81 -18.25
C PRO A 334 -5.83 27.49 -19.07
N MET A 335 -5.30 26.81 -20.09
CA MET A 335 -4.28 27.33 -21.00
C MET A 335 -4.61 26.99 -22.45
N SER A 336 -4.23 27.87 -23.37
CA SER A 336 -4.41 27.62 -24.80
C SER A 336 -3.46 26.51 -25.29
N ALA A 337 -3.83 25.82 -26.37
CA ALA A 337 -2.98 24.81 -27.00
C ALA A 337 -1.61 25.38 -27.41
N LYS A 338 -1.56 26.64 -27.86
CA LYS A 338 -0.32 27.37 -28.16
C LYS A 338 0.55 27.56 -26.91
N SER A 339 -0.06 27.98 -25.80
CA SER A 339 0.65 28.14 -24.53
C SER A 339 1.21 26.81 -24.03
N ALA A 340 0.44 25.72 -24.14
CA ALA A 340 0.90 24.39 -23.78
C ALA A 340 2.11 23.92 -24.63
N HIS A 341 2.07 24.14 -25.95
CA HIS A 341 3.23 23.84 -26.82
C HIS A 341 4.47 24.64 -26.41
N ASN A 342 4.34 25.95 -26.23
CA ASN A 342 5.46 26.80 -25.81
C ASN A 342 6.07 26.36 -24.48
N ILE A 343 5.25 25.85 -23.55
CA ILE A 343 5.74 25.30 -22.27
C ILE A 343 6.51 24.00 -22.51
N LEU A 344 6.00 23.08 -23.34
CA LEU A 344 6.69 21.83 -23.64
C LEU A 344 8.00 22.05 -24.39
N ASP A 345 8.04 22.97 -25.36
CA ASP A 345 9.27 23.32 -26.07
C ASP A 345 10.30 23.87 -25.10
N ARG A 346 9.88 24.75 -24.17
CA ARG A 346 10.77 25.22 -23.10
C ARG A 346 11.26 24.10 -22.17
N PHE A 347 10.44 23.09 -21.89
CA PHE A 347 10.90 21.94 -21.10
C PHE A 347 11.98 21.15 -21.83
N LEU A 348 11.88 21.01 -23.15
CA LEU A 348 12.93 20.38 -23.95
C LEU A 348 14.19 21.24 -24.01
N ASP A 349 14.05 22.54 -24.26
CA ASP A 349 15.18 23.48 -24.34
C ASP A 349 15.98 23.51 -23.03
N LEU A 350 15.29 23.43 -21.89
CA LEU A 350 15.91 23.37 -20.57
C LEU A 350 16.40 21.97 -20.20
N GLY A 351 16.19 20.94 -21.03
CA GLY A 351 16.54 19.55 -20.70
C GLY A 351 15.78 19.01 -19.49
N LEU A 352 14.56 19.50 -19.23
CA LEU A 352 13.65 19.00 -18.19
C LEU A 352 12.80 17.84 -18.70
N ALA A 353 12.67 17.68 -20.01
CA ALA A 353 11.97 16.59 -20.63
C ALA A 353 12.70 16.14 -21.90
N VAL A 354 12.37 14.95 -22.38
CA VAL A 354 12.80 14.43 -23.68
C VAL A 354 11.58 13.97 -24.48
N PRO A 355 11.63 13.99 -25.83
CA PRO A 355 10.56 13.45 -26.65
C PRO A 355 10.39 11.95 -26.42
N TYR A 356 9.15 11.50 -26.25
CA TYR A 356 8.82 10.07 -26.23
C TYR A 356 8.76 9.49 -27.64
N ASP A 357 8.24 10.27 -28.60
CA ASP A 357 8.17 9.89 -30.00
C ASP A 357 8.64 11.04 -30.92
N HIS A 358 8.92 10.70 -32.17
CA HIS A 358 9.33 11.65 -33.20
C HIS A 358 8.14 12.30 -33.92
N ARG A 359 6.93 12.23 -33.36
CA ARG A 359 5.74 12.77 -34.02
C ARG A 359 5.78 14.30 -34.02
N ARG A 360 5.45 14.88 -35.18
CA ARG A 360 5.35 16.34 -35.34
C ARG A 360 4.12 16.93 -34.65
N TYR A 361 3.04 16.15 -34.56
CA TYR A 361 1.78 16.54 -33.92
C TYR A 361 1.48 15.62 -32.74
N ALA A 362 0.87 16.18 -31.68
CA ALA A 362 0.58 15.48 -30.43
C ALA A 362 1.83 14.84 -29.77
N ARG A 363 2.99 15.49 -29.93
CA ARG A 363 4.27 15.03 -29.35
C ARG A 363 4.11 14.81 -27.85
N ALA A 364 4.41 13.60 -27.40
CA ALA A 364 4.50 13.27 -26.00
C ALA A 364 5.92 13.50 -25.49
N VAL A 365 6.04 13.97 -24.25
CA VAL A 365 7.33 14.18 -23.58
C VAL A 365 7.29 13.59 -22.17
N TYR A 366 8.44 13.11 -21.71
CA TYR A 366 8.63 12.57 -20.36
C TYR A 366 9.91 13.13 -19.73
N ASN A 367 10.03 13.04 -18.41
CA ASN A 367 11.26 13.40 -17.71
C ASN A 367 12.13 12.14 -17.49
N PRO A 368 13.37 12.08 -17.98
CA PRO A 368 14.21 10.88 -17.83
C PRO A 368 14.56 10.58 -16.38
N ASP A 369 14.92 11.59 -15.57
CA ASP A 369 15.24 11.41 -14.14
C ASP A 369 14.09 10.75 -13.37
N LEU A 370 12.85 11.08 -13.71
CA LEU A 370 11.64 10.49 -13.12
C LEU A 370 11.51 9.02 -13.50
N ILE A 371 11.71 8.68 -14.78
CA ILE A 371 11.66 7.29 -15.23
C ILE A 371 12.75 6.48 -14.56
N ASP A 372 13.97 7.01 -14.49
CA ASP A 372 15.09 6.38 -13.78
C ASP A 372 14.78 6.17 -12.31
N LEU A 373 14.20 7.17 -11.63
CA LEU A 373 13.79 7.07 -10.23
C LEU A 373 12.72 5.98 -10.02
N LEU A 374 11.72 5.92 -10.89
CA LEU A 374 10.63 4.92 -10.78
C LEU A 374 11.03 3.52 -11.25
N THR A 375 12.12 3.39 -12.02
CA THR A 375 12.62 2.10 -12.51
C THR A 375 13.75 1.53 -11.67
N ARG A 376 14.48 2.36 -10.92
CA ARG A 376 15.49 1.92 -9.96
C ARG A 376 14.92 0.89 -9.00
N THR A 377 15.43 -0.34 -9.06
CA THR A 377 15.38 -1.27 -7.94
C THR A 377 16.13 -0.59 -6.78
N PRO A 378 15.54 -0.51 -5.59
CA PRO A 378 16.30 -0.04 -4.42
C PRO A 378 17.53 -0.95 -4.30
N GLU A 379 18.72 -0.35 -4.36
CA GLU A 379 19.92 -1.09 -3.97
C GLU A 379 19.72 -1.47 -2.50
N HIS A 380 19.77 -2.76 -2.18
CA HIS A 380 19.69 -3.22 -0.79
C HIS A 380 20.80 -2.51 0.01
N PRO A 381 20.46 -1.70 1.04
CA PRO A 381 21.46 -1.06 1.88
C PRO A 381 22.27 -2.08 2.70
#